data_AF-A0A522CTS8-F1
#
_entry.id   AF-A0A522CTS8-F1
#
_cell.length_a   1.000
_cell.length_b   1.000
_cell.length_c   1.000
_cell.angle_alpha   90.00
_cell.angle_beta   90.00
_cell.angle_gamma   90.00
#
_symmetry.space_group_name_H-M   'P 1'
#
loop_
_entity.id
_entity.type
_entity.pdbx_description
1 polymer ?
#
loop_
_entity_poly.entity_id
_entity_poly.type
_entity_poly.pdbx_seq_one_letter_code
_entity_poly.pdbx_strand_id
1 'polypeptide(L)'
;MTDSVYVFWLFGIFVALLAIVGFYCILITSNLIRTLIGLEIVTKAVTLLIILVGRTTNNTGLAQSFVITLIVVEVVVIVVASGVVISVFRRNGTVDANLFRNLKG
;
A
#
# COMPACT_ATOMS: atom_id res chain seq x y z
N MET A 1 30.59 -3.18 10.23
CA MET A 1 29.56 -4.05 10.84
C MET A 1 28.49 -3.23 11.57
N THR A 2 28.86 -2.15 12.26
CA THR A 2 27.93 -1.20 12.88
C THR A 2 27.06 -0.45 11.85
N ASP A 3 27.64 0.02 10.73
CA ASP A 3 26.90 0.78 9.71
C ASP A 3 25.75 -0.01 9.07
N SER A 4 25.93 -1.32 8.84
CA SER A 4 24.90 -2.20 8.31
C SER A 4 23.72 -2.39 9.27
N VAL A 5 23.97 -2.36 10.58
CA VAL A 5 22.92 -2.49 11.60
C VAL A 5 22.12 -1.19 11.72
N TYR A 6 22.78 -0.04 11.64
CA TYR A 6 22.10 1.27 11.64
C TYR A 6 21.21 1.45 10.42
N VAL A 7 21.67 1.06 9.22
CA VAL A 7 20.86 1.10 8.01
C VAL A 7 19.65 0.18 8.14
N PHE A 8 19.81 -1.01 8.72
CA PHE A 8 18.69 -1.94 8.95
C PHE A 8 17.65 -1.36 9.90
N TRP A 9 18.07 -0.79 11.04
CA TRP A 9 17.18 -0.21 12.03
C TRP A 9 16.43 1.02 11.50
N LEU A 10 17.14 1.92 10.79
CA LEU A 10 16.53 3.09 10.15
C LEU A 10 15.48 2.69 9.11
N PHE A 11 15.79 1.73 8.24
CA PHE A 11 14.85 1.25 7.24
C PHE A 11 13.64 0.54 7.89
N GLY A 12 13.88 -0.26 8.94
CA GLY A 12 12.82 -0.95 9.67
C GLY A 12 11.83 0.03 10.32
N ILE A 13 12.32 1.09 10.97
CA ILE A 13 11.46 2.15 11.52
C ILE A 13 10.65 2.81 10.40
N PHE A 14 11.29 3.15 9.28
CA PHE A 14 10.61 3.82 8.18
C PHE A 14 9.48 2.97 7.57
N VAL A 15 9.72 1.66 7.42
CA VAL A 15 8.69 0.69 6.98
C VAL A 15 7.53 0.64 7.96
N ALA A 16 7.81 0.55 9.27
CA ALA A 16 6.77 0.54 10.29
C ALA A 16 5.93 1.83 10.28
N LEU A 17 6.58 2.99 10.12
CA LEU A 17 5.89 4.27 10.00
C LEU A 17 5.00 4.32 8.77
N LEU A 18 5.48 3.89 7.60
CA LEU A 18 4.65 3.83 6.38
C LEU A 18 3.45 2.90 6.56
N ALA A 19 3.65 1.72 7.15
CA ALA A 19 2.55 0.78 7.41
C ALA A 19 1.49 1.39 8.34
N ILE A 20 1.91 2.04 9.42
CA ILE A 20 1.00 2.71 10.36
C ILE A 20 0.25 3.86 9.68
N VAL A 21 0.95 4.72 8.92
CA VAL A 21 0.34 5.86 8.23
C VAL A 21 -0.65 5.39 7.15
N GLY A 22 -0.28 4.38 6.36
CA GLY A 22 -1.15 3.81 5.34
C GLY A 22 -2.40 3.19 5.95
N PHE A 23 -2.24 2.40 7.01
CA PHE A 23 -3.36 1.79 7.72
C PHE A 23 -4.27 2.83 8.40
N TYR A 24 -3.68 3.85 9.03
CA TYR A 24 -4.40 4.97 9.62
C TYR A 24 -5.22 5.73 8.56
N CYS A 25 -4.63 5.96 7.37
CA CYS A 25 -5.30 6.60 6.25
C CYS A 25 -6.55 5.82 5.80
N ILE A 26 -6.42 4.49 5.68
CA ILE A 26 -7.53 3.60 5.29
C ILE A 26 -8.67 3.66 6.31
N LEU A 27 -8.37 3.60 7.60
CA LEU A 27 -9.40 3.53 8.66
C LEU A 27 -10.14 4.85 8.87
N ILE A 28 -9.44 5.98 8.79
CA ILE A 28 -10.02 7.28 9.15
C ILE A 28 -10.85 7.86 8.00
N THR A 29 -10.54 7.49 6.76
CA THR A 29 -11.15 8.13 5.60
C THR A 29 -12.40 7.41 5.14
N SER A 30 -13.48 8.17 4.97
CA SER A 30 -14.66 7.69 4.25
C SER A 30 -14.56 7.93 2.74
N ASN A 31 -13.49 8.56 2.25
CA ASN A 31 -13.37 8.89 0.84
C ASN A 31 -12.64 7.77 0.10
N LEU A 32 -13.31 7.14 -0.86
CA LEU A 32 -12.80 5.98 -1.59
C LEU A 32 -11.42 6.25 -2.23
N ILE A 33 -11.19 7.46 -2.76
CA ILE A 33 -9.89 7.83 -3.35
C ILE A 33 -8.80 7.86 -2.28
N ARG A 34 -9.08 8.42 -1.10
CA ARG A 34 -8.12 8.43 0.01
C ARG A 34 -7.85 7.01 0.52
N THR A 35 -8.85 6.13 0.50
CA THR A 35 -8.66 4.71 0.83
C THR A 35 -7.69 4.05 -0.15
N LEU A 36 -7.81 4.32 -1.46
CA LEU A 36 -6.86 3.80 -2.47
C LEU A 36 -5.43 4.31 -2.23
N ILE A 37 -5.27 5.59 -1.87
CA ILE A 37 -3.95 6.15 -1.51
C ILE A 37 -3.38 5.46 -0.27
N GLY A 38 -4.20 5.24 0.76
CA GLY A 38 -3.79 4.50 1.94
C GLY A 38 -3.33 3.07 1.61
N LEU A 39 -4.03 2.39 0.68
CA LEU A 39 -3.65 1.06 0.20
C LEU A 39 -2.28 1.07 -0.49
N GLU A 40 -2.02 2.03 -1.38
CA GLU A 40 -0.72 2.22 -2.04
C GLU A 40 0.41 2.48 -1.01
N ILE A 41 0.15 3.23 0.05
CA ILE A 41 1.18 3.49 1.08
C ILE A 41 1.54 2.19 1.81
N VAL A 42 0.55 1.36 2.14
CA VAL A 42 0.77 0.07 2.80
C VAL A 42 1.56 -0.88 1.90
N THR A 43 1.22 -0.97 0.61
CA THR A 43 1.95 -1.83 -0.34
C THR A 43 3.40 -1.36 -0.54
N LYS A 44 3.68 -0.06 -0.55
CA LYS A 44 5.07 0.44 -0.56
C LYS A 44 5.84 0.05 0.69
N ALA A 45 5.21 0.02 1.87
CA ALA A 45 5.85 -0.49 3.09
C ALA A 45 6.24 -1.97 2.95
N VAL A 46 5.36 -2.80 2.37
CA VAL A 46 5.62 -4.23 2.10
C VAL A 46 6.77 -4.39 1.10
N THR A 47 6.78 -3.63 0.02
CA THR A 47 7.83 -3.68 -1.00
C THR A 47 9.20 -3.31 -0.41
N LEU A 48 9.26 -2.27 0.43
CA LEU A 48 10.49 -1.90 1.13
C LEU A 48 10.96 -2.96 2.13
N LEU A 49 10.02 -3.67 2.79
CA LEU A 49 10.35 -4.78 3.68
C LEU A 49 10.98 -5.95 2.90
N ILE A 50 10.46 -6.29 1.72
CA ILE A 50 11.03 -7.34 0.86
C ILE A 50 12.46 -6.97 0.43
N ILE A 51 12.69 -5.71 0.06
CA ILE A 51 14.04 -5.22 -0.28
C ILE A 51 14.99 -5.36 0.91
N LEU A 52 14.53 -4.99 2.12
CA LEU A 52 15.32 -5.10 3.34
C LEU A 52 15.70 -6.55 3.63
N VAL A 53 14.75 -7.48 3.55
CA VAL A 53 14.98 -8.93 3.76
C VAL A 53 15.89 -9.50 2.67
N GLY A 54 15.71 -9.08 1.42
CA GLY A 54 16.58 -9.47 0.30
C GLY A 54 18.04 -9.10 0.53
N ARG A 55 18.26 -7.92 1.12
CA ARG A 55 19.61 -7.46 1.47
C ARG A 55 20.20 -8.24 2.65
N THR A 56 19.42 -8.51 3.70
CA THR A 56 19.94 -9.24 4.89
C THR A 56 20.25 -10.70 4.59
N THR A 57 19.46 -11.32 3.71
CA THR A 57 19.66 -12.72 3.27
C THR A 57 20.69 -12.86 2.15
N ASN A 58 21.29 -11.76 1.66
CA ASN A 58 22.14 -11.69 0.47
C ASN A 58 21.49 -12.25 -0.81
N ASN A 59 20.17 -12.38 -0.82
CA ASN A 59 19.42 -12.88 -1.97
C ASN A 59 18.71 -11.73 -2.69
N THR A 60 19.51 -10.77 -3.15
CA THR A 60 19.04 -9.55 -3.81
C THR A 60 18.34 -9.84 -5.14
N GLY A 61 18.78 -10.86 -5.87
CA GLY A 61 18.17 -11.29 -7.13
C GLY A 61 16.72 -11.73 -6.96
N LEU A 62 16.45 -12.66 -6.02
CA LEU A 62 15.08 -13.08 -5.74
C LEU A 62 14.22 -11.91 -5.25
N ALA A 63 14.73 -11.11 -4.32
CA ALA A 63 13.98 -9.96 -3.80
C ALA A 63 13.65 -8.93 -4.89
N GLN A 64 14.58 -8.63 -5.80
CA GLN A 64 14.32 -7.73 -6.93
C GLN A 64 13.27 -8.30 -7.88
N SER A 65 13.30 -9.60 -8.18
CA SER A 65 12.26 -10.23 -9.00
C SER A 65 10.88 -10.10 -8.36
N PHE A 66 10.75 -10.33 -7.05
CA PHE A 66 9.49 -10.12 -6.31
C PHE A 66 9.04 -8.66 -6.29
N VAL A 67 9.95 -7.71 -6.15
CA VAL A 67 9.64 -6.27 -6.15
C VAL A 67 9.10 -5.85 -7.51
N ILE A 68 9.75 -6.28 -8.60
CA ILE A 68 9.32 -5.93 -9.96
C ILE A 68 7.94 -6.51 -10.25
N THR A 69 7.68 -7.77 -9.87
CA THR A 69 6.35 -8.38 -10.07
C THR A 69 5.28 -7.69 -9.22
N LEU A 70 5.60 -7.31 -7.98
CA LEU A 70 4.68 -6.55 -7.12
C LEU A 70 4.31 -5.19 -7.72
N ILE A 71 5.26 -4.45 -8.27
CA ILE A 71 5.00 -3.15 -8.92
C ILE A 71 4.01 -3.33 -10.08
N VAL A 72 4.18 -4.37 -10.90
CA VAL A 72 3.26 -4.63 -12.02
C VAL A 72 1.86 -4.98 -11.51
N VAL A 73 1.75 -5.87 -10.51
CA VAL A 73 0.46 -6.27 -9.92
C VAL A 73 -0.24 -5.07 -9.29
N GLU A 74 0.49 -4.23 -8.57
CA GLU A 74 -0.03 -3.02 -7.92
C GLU A 74 -0.66 -2.05 -8.92
N VAL A 75 0.04 -1.76 -10.02
CA VAL A 75 -0.50 -0.89 -11.08
C VAL A 75 -1.79 -1.46 -11.68
N VAL A 76 -1.89 -2.78 -11.84
CA VAL A 76 -3.13 -3.42 -12.32
C VAL A 76 -4.25 -3.26 -11.30
N VAL A 77 -3.97 -3.50 -10.01
CA VAL A 77 -4.96 -3.39 -8.94
C VAL A 77 -5.49 -1.96 -8.80
N ILE A 78 -4.61 -0.95 -8.81
CA ILE A 78 -5.03 0.45 -8.67
C ILE A 78 -5.86 0.93 -9.87
N VAL A 79 -5.56 0.45 -11.08
CA VAL A 79 -6.36 0.77 -12.28
C VAL A 79 -7.77 0.20 -12.16
N VAL A 80 -7.90 -1.07 -11.76
CA VAL A 80 -9.20 -1.72 -11.56
C VAL A 80 -9.97 -1.02 -10.45
N ALA A 81 -9.34 -0.78 -9.31
CA ALA A 81 -9.97 -0.13 -8.16
C ALA A 81 -10.41 1.31 -8.49
N SER A 82 -9.59 2.07 -9.22
CA SER A 82 -9.96 3.41 -9.72
C SER A 82 -11.14 3.35 -10.67
N GLY A 83 -11.21 2.34 -11.55
CA GLY A 83 -12.35 2.10 -12.42
C GLY A 83 -13.65 1.86 -11.62
N VAL A 84 -13.58 1.10 -10.53
CA VAL A 84 -14.70 0.91 -9.60
C VAL A 84 -15.10 2.23 -8.95
N VAL A 85 -14.15 3.02 -8.46
CA VAL A 85 -14.44 4.32 -7.83
C VAL A 85 -15.09 5.29 -8.83
N ILE A 86 -14.63 5.34 -10.08
CA ILE A 86 -15.24 6.15 -11.15
C ILE A 86 -16.67 5.67 -11.43
N SER A 87 -16.89 4.35 -11.49
CA SER A 87 -18.22 3.76 -11.69
C SER A 87 -19.20 4.15 -10.58
N VAL A 88 -18.74 4.10 -9.32
CA VAL A 88 -19.51 4.54 -8.14
C VAL A 88 -19.80 6.04 -8.20
N PHE A 89 -18.81 6.85 -8.58
CA PHE A 89 -18.98 8.29 -8.72
C PHE A 89 -20.02 8.67 -9.77
N ARG A 90 -20.03 8.00 -10.93
CA ARG A 90 -21.02 8.25 -11.99
C ARG A 90 -22.46 7.96 -11.57
N ARG A 91 -22.68 7.02 -10.64
CA ARG A 91 -24.02 6.64 -10.16
C ARG A 91 -24.51 7.50 -9.01
N ASN A 92 -23.60 7.90 -8.11
CA ASN A 92 -23.97 8.51 -6.84
C ASN A 92 -23.56 9.99 -6.72
N GLY A 93 -22.76 10.51 -7.64
CA GLY A 93 -22.23 11.88 -7.60
C GLY A 93 -21.22 12.13 -6.47
N THR A 94 -20.86 11.10 -5.70
CA THR A 94 -19.94 11.18 -4.56
C THR A 94 -19.01 9.97 -4.53
N VAL A 95 -17.84 10.14 -3.90
CA VAL A 95 -16.84 9.09 -3.63
C VAL A 95 -16.83 8.68 -2.15
N ASP A 96 -17.89 8.99 -1.41
CA ASP A 96 -18.02 8.63 0.00
C ASP A 96 -18.46 7.16 0.18
N ALA A 97 -17.61 6.37 0.83
CA ALA A 97 -17.84 4.98 1.19
C ALA A 97 -18.99 4.80 2.21
N ASN A 98 -19.34 5.84 2.97
CA ASN A 98 -20.47 5.79 3.90
C ASN A 98 -21.82 5.61 3.19
N LEU A 99 -21.90 5.91 1.89
CA LEU A 99 -23.10 5.70 1.09
C LEU A 99 -23.62 4.26 1.20
N PHE A 100 -22.70 3.29 1.26
CA PHE A 100 -23.03 1.86 1.30
C PHE A 100 -23.47 1.38 2.69
N ARG A 101 -23.41 2.21 3.74
CA ARG A 101 -23.84 1.83 5.09
C ARG A 101 -25.36 1.66 5.23
N ASN A 102 -26.13 2.13 4.24
CA ASN A 102 -27.59 2.03 4.23
C ASN A 102 -28.11 0.75 3.53
N LEU A 103 -27.22 -0.14 3.08
CA LEU A 103 -27.61 -1.44 2.56
C LEU A 103 -27.96 -2.37 3.73
N LYS A 104 -29.27 -2.58 3.95
CA LYS A 104 -29.77 -3.62 4.87
C LYS A 104 -29.81 -4.96 4.15
N GLY A 105 -29.27 -5.99 4.80
CA GLY A 105 -29.49 -7.39 4.42
C GLY A 105 -30.87 -7.88 4.85
#